data_AF-A0A420U4G6-F1
#
_entry.id   AF-A0A420U4G6-F1
#
_cell.length_a   1.000
_cell.length_b   1.000
_cell.length_c   1.000
_cell.angle_alpha   90.00
_cell.angle_beta   90.00
_cell.angle_gamma   90.00
#
_symmetry.space_group_name_H-M   'P 1'
#
loop_
_entity.id
_entity.type
_entity.pdbx_description
1 polymer ?
#
loop_
_entity_poly.entity_id
_entity_poly.type
_entity_poly.pdbx_seq_one_letter_code
_entity_poly.pdbx_strand_id
1 'polypeptide(L)'
;MASLNMQNLPNELVAHILSSLDSESDLQRRIYFDPAKLTRPVSSGPNTPLKNASLVCRLWRSSVMKILFRYVVWPFWRFHKPVAQDIASQIELLDFIRRNNLSSSVDHFTILIDLPLGSGQNRYPDGQFWGILPPVSQQPETPMSWNLLWSVLNQEDRDAEGSDTRTEEDRARCFWDNNWLWHTIFDVIDPLRITMISSIDILASLLSRTVDLSSHWAFNSTYYVLSLSRPSRSIAESKRVQVLPSHIPGPMNRIPCDLFHIRDWSSVLVNEGSFAPVYSTYEFFHYSAATLLPAIFDSSDPSFDALCANLHSLSYIATFPLSHHISDHLIPNCPPVEHLYVQLMPKNRDFWESSSLSRVNLSDLWLECDTSYALLVRQLLQTVPQPGWQKLKVFETGDTPAEGVWKMNTYDGHINGSNGWREDSEGVFVKDDIQSSDEQTMAEE
;
A
#
# COMPACT_ATOMS: atom_id res chain seq x y z
N MET A 1 -10.56 -57.64 -1.46
CA MET A 1 -10.12 -56.41 -2.15
C MET A 1 -9.50 -55.50 -1.11
N ALA A 2 -8.22 -55.16 -1.23
CA ALA A 2 -7.63 -54.16 -0.33
C ALA A 2 -8.28 -52.81 -0.60
N SER A 3 -8.86 -52.17 0.41
CA SER A 3 -9.40 -50.82 0.27
C SER A 3 -8.25 -49.88 -0.08
N LEU A 4 -8.31 -49.23 -1.24
CA LEU A 4 -7.40 -48.13 -1.57
C LEU A 4 -7.65 -47.01 -0.55
N ASN A 5 -6.77 -46.89 0.43
CA ASN A 5 -6.78 -45.81 1.40
C ASN A 5 -5.58 -44.92 1.12
N MET A 6 -5.81 -43.61 1.03
CA MET A 6 -4.77 -42.60 0.80
C MET A 6 -3.71 -42.61 1.93
N GLN A 7 -4.03 -43.18 3.09
CA GLN A 7 -3.10 -43.41 4.21
C GLN A 7 -2.02 -44.47 3.92
N ASN A 8 -2.19 -45.29 2.88
CA ASN A 8 -1.21 -46.31 2.49
C ASN A 8 -0.13 -45.76 1.54
N LEU A 9 -0.24 -44.48 1.14
CA LEU A 9 0.77 -43.83 0.30
C LEU A 9 1.99 -43.42 1.15
N PRO A 10 3.21 -43.50 0.59
CA PRO A 10 4.39 -42.84 1.15
C PRO A 10 4.15 -41.35 1.42
N ASN A 11 4.75 -40.84 2.50
CA ASN A 11 4.58 -39.46 2.95
C ASN A 11 5.00 -38.44 1.88
N GLU A 12 6.00 -38.79 1.07
CA GLU A 12 6.52 -37.98 -0.03
C GLU A 12 5.47 -37.80 -1.12
N LEU A 13 4.73 -38.86 -1.45
CA LEU A 13 3.64 -38.79 -2.44
C LEU A 13 2.46 -37.98 -1.90
N VAL A 14 2.13 -38.14 -0.61
CA VAL A 14 1.10 -37.33 0.03
C VAL A 14 1.48 -35.85 0.00
N ALA A 15 2.72 -35.51 0.36
CA ALA A 15 3.22 -34.13 0.32
C ALA A 15 3.22 -33.57 -1.12
N HIS A 16 3.62 -34.36 -2.11
CA HIS A 16 3.62 -33.94 -3.51
C HIS A 16 2.19 -33.67 -4.02
N ILE A 17 1.23 -34.56 -3.75
CA ILE A 17 -0.18 -34.36 -4.12
C ILE A 17 -0.73 -33.09 -3.46
N LEU A 18 -0.44 -32.89 -2.18
CA LEU A 18 -0.93 -31.72 -1.45
C LEU A 18 -0.26 -30.42 -1.91
N SER A 19 0.97 -30.47 -2.43
CA SER A 19 1.63 -29.31 -3.04
C SER A 19 0.93 -28.84 -4.31
N SER A 20 0.18 -29.70 -5.01
CA SER A 20 -0.62 -29.31 -6.16
C SER A 20 -1.88 -28.51 -5.79
N LEU A 21 -2.22 -28.44 -4.50
CA LEU A 21 -3.28 -27.57 -3.99
C LEU A 21 -2.79 -26.14 -3.72
N ASP A 22 -1.48 -25.91 -3.88
CA ASP A 22 -0.87 -24.61 -3.70
C ASP A 22 -1.20 -23.69 -4.86
N SER A 23 -1.72 -22.51 -4.54
CA SER A 23 -2.07 -21.48 -5.50
C SER A 23 -1.62 -20.13 -4.95
N GLU A 24 -1.44 -19.16 -5.84
CA GLU A 24 -1.21 -17.80 -5.42
C GLU A 24 -2.39 -17.29 -4.55
N SER A 25 -2.07 -16.54 -3.51
CA SER A 25 -3.08 -15.97 -2.62
C SER A 25 -4.00 -15.04 -3.40
N ASP A 26 -5.32 -15.26 -3.27
CA ASP A 26 -6.35 -14.39 -3.86
C ASP A 26 -6.18 -12.93 -3.41
N LEU A 27 -5.76 -12.71 -2.16
CA LEU A 27 -5.48 -11.38 -1.62
C LEU A 27 -4.36 -10.67 -2.41
N GLN A 28 -3.32 -11.38 -2.83
CA GLN A 28 -2.19 -10.80 -3.57
C GLN A 28 -2.59 -10.27 -4.95
N ARG A 29 -3.54 -10.94 -5.61
CA ARG A 29 -4.11 -10.43 -6.87
C ARG A 29 -5.05 -9.26 -6.61
N ARG A 30 -5.79 -9.30 -5.49
CA ARG A 30 -6.82 -8.32 -5.17
C ARG A 30 -6.31 -6.96 -4.69
N ILE A 31 -5.05 -6.83 -4.28
CA ILE A 31 -4.48 -5.54 -3.84
C ILE A 31 -4.48 -4.45 -4.94
N TYR A 32 -4.64 -4.83 -6.21
CA TYR A 32 -4.75 -3.90 -7.35
C TYR A 32 -6.19 -3.43 -7.64
N PHE A 33 -7.18 -3.95 -6.92
CA PHE A 33 -8.58 -3.62 -7.10
C PHE A 33 -9.06 -2.68 -5.99
N ASP A 34 -10.33 -2.31 -6.03
CA ASP A 34 -10.96 -1.50 -4.99
C ASP A 34 -10.75 -2.15 -3.59
N PRO A 35 -9.99 -1.49 -2.69
CA PRO A 35 -9.67 -2.04 -1.38
C PRO A 35 -10.90 -2.20 -0.49
N ALA A 36 -12.00 -1.49 -0.76
CA ALA A 36 -13.27 -1.69 -0.06
C ALA A 36 -13.91 -3.06 -0.34
N LYS A 37 -13.51 -3.73 -1.43
CA LYS A 37 -14.03 -5.04 -1.85
C LYS A 37 -13.13 -6.21 -1.45
N LEU A 38 -12.07 -5.97 -0.67
CA LEU A 38 -11.16 -7.03 -0.22
C LEU A 38 -11.88 -8.01 0.70
N THR A 39 -11.91 -9.28 0.31
CA THR A 39 -12.51 -10.35 1.10
C THR A 39 -11.56 -10.79 2.21
N ARG A 40 -12.09 -10.91 3.43
CA ARG A 40 -11.32 -11.40 4.57
C ARG A 40 -10.93 -12.88 4.42
N PRO A 41 -9.79 -13.32 4.99
CA PRO A 41 -9.44 -14.73 5.04
C PRO A 41 -10.52 -15.54 5.76
N VAL A 42 -11.04 -16.59 5.11
CA VAL A 42 -12.01 -17.50 5.71
C VAL A 42 -11.29 -18.71 6.31
N SER A 43 -11.77 -19.22 7.45
CA SER A 43 -11.16 -20.37 8.15
C SER A 43 -11.23 -21.68 7.37
N SER A 44 -12.29 -21.89 6.59
CA SER A 44 -12.45 -23.02 5.67
C SER A 44 -13.55 -22.73 4.65
N GLY A 45 -13.44 -23.24 3.44
CA GLY A 45 -14.44 -23.08 2.39
C GLY A 45 -14.01 -23.79 1.10
N PRO A 46 -14.86 -23.78 0.06
CA PRO A 46 -14.54 -24.41 -1.23
C PRO A 46 -13.25 -23.84 -1.84
N ASN A 47 -12.92 -22.57 -1.54
CA ASN A 47 -11.77 -21.86 -2.07
C ASN A 47 -10.55 -21.87 -1.13
N THR A 48 -10.50 -22.76 -0.13
CA THR A 48 -9.35 -22.89 0.80
C THR A 48 -8.84 -24.32 0.87
N PRO A 49 -8.38 -24.91 -0.25
CA PRO A 49 -8.06 -26.34 -0.32
C PRO A 49 -6.97 -26.75 0.67
N LEU A 50 -5.92 -25.94 0.85
CA LEU A 50 -4.85 -26.21 1.82
C LEU A 50 -5.34 -26.18 3.28
N LYS A 51 -6.25 -25.24 3.63
CA LYS A 51 -6.85 -25.20 4.97
C LYS A 51 -7.69 -26.46 5.21
N ASN A 52 -8.51 -26.85 4.23
CA ASN A 52 -9.34 -28.04 4.33
C ASN A 52 -8.48 -29.31 4.46
N ALA A 53 -7.41 -29.42 3.67
CA ALA A 53 -6.46 -30.53 3.76
C ALA A 53 -5.79 -30.63 5.15
N SER A 54 -5.46 -29.47 5.76
CA SER A 54 -4.86 -29.43 7.10
C SER A 54 -5.77 -29.95 8.22
N LEU A 55 -7.08 -30.04 7.97
CA LEU A 55 -8.09 -30.53 8.93
C LEU A 55 -8.38 -32.03 8.81
N VAL A 56 -7.85 -32.71 7.78
CA VAL A 56 -8.13 -34.14 7.54
C VAL A 56 -7.46 -35.04 8.58
N CYS A 57 -6.15 -34.92 8.76
CA CYS A 57 -5.40 -35.69 9.76
C CYS A 57 -4.05 -35.03 10.10
N ARG A 58 -3.36 -35.54 11.14
CA ARG A 58 -2.06 -34.99 11.59
C ARG A 58 -0.98 -35.04 10.52
N LEU A 59 -0.93 -36.12 9.73
CA LEU A 59 0.04 -36.25 8.63
C LEU A 59 -0.17 -35.14 7.59
N TRP A 60 -1.39 -34.96 7.11
CA TRP A 60 -1.71 -33.95 6.11
C TRP A 60 -1.42 -32.54 6.64
N ARG A 61 -1.81 -32.27 7.89
CA ARG A 61 -1.48 -31.01 8.57
C ARG A 61 0.02 -30.75 8.58
N SER A 62 0.84 -31.74 8.93
CA SER A 62 2.30 -31.58 8.92
C SER A 62 2.87 -31.37 7.51
N SER A 63 2.30 -32.04 6.50
CA SER A 63 2.73 -31.91 5.10
C SER A 63 2.41 -30.54 4.50
N VAL A 64 1.26 -29.94 4.85
CA VAL A 64 0.85 -28.64 4.28
C VAL A 64 1.25 -27.44 5.11
N MET A 65 1.74 -27.62 6.35
CA MET A 65 1.98 -26.52 7.29
C MET A 65 2.83 -25.39 6.68
N LYS A 66 3.95 -25.71 6.04
CA LYS A 66 4.83 -24.70 5.44
C LYS A 66 4.15 -23.93 4.31
N ILE A 67 3.46 -24.64 3.43
CA ILE A 67 2.76 -24.08 2.28
C ILE A 67 1.60 -23.19 2.76
N LEU A 68 0.87 -23.62 3.78
CA LEU A 68 -0.25 -22.89 4.35
C LEU A 68 0.17 -21.53 4.92
N PHE A 69 1.38 -21.44 5.47
CA PHE A 69 1.95 -20.20 6.03
C PHE A 69 2.82 -19.43 5.03
N ARG A 70 2.76 -19.74 3.73
CA ARG A 70 3.45 -18.96 2.70
C ARG A 70 2.91 -17.54 2.57
N TYR A 71 1.59 -17.40 2.70
CA TYR A 71 0.87 -16.13 2.65
C TYR A 71 0.15 -15.89 3.98
N VAL A 72 0.81 -15.19 4.89
CA VAL A 72 0.29 -14.92 6.23
C VAL A 72 -0.54 -13.63 6.20
N VAL A 73 -1.72 -13.68 6.80
CA VAL A 73 -2.53 -12.50 7.08
C VAL A 73 -2.71 -12.38 8.59
N TRP A 74 -2.32 -11.24 9.14
CA TRP A 74 -2.45 -10.88 10.55
C TRP A 74 -3.55 -9.81 10.72
N PRO A 75 -4.79 -10.22 11.00
CA PRO A 75 -5.88 -9.29 11.25
C PRO A 75 -5.93 -8.86 12.72
N PHE A 76 -6.08 -7.56 12.97
CA PHE A 76 -6.44 -7.04 14.29
C PHE A 76 -7.08 -5.65 14.20
N TRP A 77 -8.03 -5.36 15.07
CA TRP A 77 -8.63 -4.03 15.22
C TRP A 77 -7.87 -3.10 16.18
N ARG A 78 -7.27 -3.66 17.24
CA ARG A 78 -6.53 -2.98 18.30
C ARG A 78 -5.37 -3.87 18.74
N PHE A 79 -4.18 -3.28 18.79
CA PHE A 79 -2.99 -3.98 19.25
C PHE A 79 -2.17 -3.08 20.17
N HIS A 80 -2.04 -3.45 21.44
CA HIS A 80 -1.22 -2.69 22.38
C HIS A 80 0.23 -3.14 22.28
N LYS A 81 1.16 -2.18 22.25
CA LYS A 81 2.59 -2.46 22.33
C LYS A 81 2.89 -3.31 23.58
N PRO A 82 3.39 -4.56 23.42
CA PRO A 82 3.77 -5.38 24.56
C PRO A 82 4.93 -4.75 25.34
N VAL A 83 4.96 -5.00 26.65
CA VAL A 83 6.01 -4.49 27.58
C VAL A 83 7.01 -5.58 27.97
N ALA A 84 6.83 -6.79 27.46
CA ALA A 84 7.72 -7.92 27.72
C ALA A 84 9.09 -7.70 27.05
N GLN A 85 10.14 -8.31 27.62
CA GLN A 85 11.48 -8.30 27.03
C GLN A 85 11.51 -9.02 25.67
N ASP A 86 10.80 -10.15 25.53
CA ASP A 86 10.55 -10.81 24.25
C ASP A 86 9.16 -10.42 23.74
N ILE A 87 9.10 -9.32 22.99
CA ILE A 87 7.84 -8.80 22.42
C ILE A 87 7.22 -9.83 21.46
N ALA A 88 8.03 -10.52 20.65
CA ALA A 88 7.55 -11.49 19.67
C ALA A 88 6.77 -12.65 20.32
N SER A 89 7.14 -13.07 21.53
CA SER A 89 6.40 -14.10 22.29
C SER A 89 4.97 -13.70 22.66
N GLN A 90 4.70 -12.40 22.77
CA GLN A 90 3.39 -11.85 23.12
C GLN A 90 2.49 -11.68 21.88
N ILE A 91 3.06 -11.82 20.68
CA ILE A 91 2.33 -11.77 19.43
C ILE A 91 2.06 -13.22 19.00
N GLU A 92 0.86 -13.72 19.31
CA GLU A 92 0.48 -15.14 19.11
C GLU A 92 0.88 -15.68 17.73
N LEU A 93 0.68 -14.89 16.67
CA LEU A 93 1.05 -15.27 15.31
C LEU A 93 2.56 -15.44 15.12
N LEU A 94 3.37 -14.48 15.59
CA LEU A 94 4.82 -14.54 15.45
C LEU A 94 5.41 -15.66 16.31
N ASP A 95 4.89 -15.79 17.53
CA ASP A 95 5.27 -16.87 18.43
C ASP A 95 4.91 -18.25 17.86
N PHE A 96 3.73 -18.38 17.23
CA PHE A 96 3.34 -19.59 16.51
C PHE A 96 4.30 -19.90 15.34
N ILE A 97 4.64 -18.90 14.51
CA ILE A 97 5.57 -19.06 13.38
C ILE A 97 6.92 -19.56 13.88
N ARG A 98 7.43 -18.95 14.96
CA ARG A 98 8.70 -19.32 15.60
C ARG A 98 8.67 -20.74 16.17
N ARG A 99 7.65 -21.10 16.96
CA ARG A 99 7.51 -22.43 17.57
C ARG A 99 7.40 -23.56 16.54
N ASN A 100 6.86 -23.27 15.36
CA ASN A 100 6.68 -24.26 14.28
C ASN A 100 7.77 -24.20 13.20
N ASN A 101 8.83 -23.40 13.39
CA ASN A 101 9.92 -23.22 12.42
C ASN A 101 9.42 -22.82 11.01
N LEU A 102 8.45 -21.90 10.95
CA LEU A 102 7.81 -21.46 9.71
C LEU A 102 8.40 -20.17 9.14
N SER A 103 9.37 -19.55 9.82
CA SER A 103 9.96 -18.26 9.44
C SER A 103 10.44 -18.18 7.99
N SER A 104 11.10 -19.24 7.51
CA SER A 104 11.60 -19.32 6.13
C SER A 104 10.52 -19.65 5.11
N SER A 105 9.34 -20.08 5.55
CA SER A 105 8.21 -20.40 4.68
C SER A 105 7.34 -19.18 4.39
N VAL A 106 7.38 -18.14 5.23
CA VAL A 106 6.59 -16.91 5.05
C VAL A 106 7.20 -16.07 3.93
N ASP A 107 6.56 -16.05 2.76
CA ASP A 107 6.96 -15.19 1.65
C ASP A 107 6.24 -13.85 1.70
N HIS A 108 4.96 -13.85 2.11
CA HIS A 108 4.12 -12.66 2.13
C HIS A 108 3.51 -12.50 3.52
N PHE A 109 3.64 -11.30 4.08
CA PHE A 109 3.08 -10.95 5.37
C PHE A 109 2.14 -9.75 5.23
N THR A 110 0.85 -9.96 5.46
CA THR A 110 -0.18 -8.94 5.34
C THR A 110 -0.68 -8.53 6.73
N ILE A 111 -0.58 -7.26 7.07
CA ILE A 111 -1.23 -6.66 8.24
C ILE A 111 -2.58 -6.09 7.78
N LEU A 112 -3.66 -6.57 8.38
CA LEU A 112 -5.02 -6.11 8.08
C LEU A 112 -5.61 -5.49 9.35
N ILE A 113 -5.92 -4.20 9.30
CA ILE A 113 -6.54 -3.49 10.43
C ILE A 113 -7.93 -3.04 10.00
N ASP A 114 -8.93 -3.73 10.55
CA ASP A 114 -10.33 -3.45 10.26
C ASP A 114 -10.82 -2.28 11.12
N LEU A 115 -11.58 -1.39 10.49
CA LEU A 115 -12.45 -0.44 11.20
C LEU A 115 -13.77 -1.15 11.54
N PRO A 116 -14.33 -0.99 12.76
CA PRO A 116 -15.65 -1.55 13.04
C PRO A 116 -16.71 -0.88 12.16
N LEU A 117 -17.64 -1.70 11.67
CA LEU A 117 -18.82 -1.24 10.94
C LEU A 117 -19.78 -0.52 11.91
N GLY A 118 -19.54 0.77 12.17
CA GLY A 118 -20.46 1.63 12.90
C GLY A 118 -21.54 2.21 12.00
N SER A 119 -22.78 2.27 12.47
CA SER A 119 -23.88 2.91 11.78
C SER A 119 -23.79 4.44 11.90
N GLY A 120 -23.44 5.11 10.80
CA GLY A 120 -23.66 6.55 10.61
C GLY A 120 -22.40 7.40 10.76
N GLN A 121 -22.24 8.29 9.76
CA GLN A 121 -21.45 9.54 9.59
C GLN A 121 -20.23 9.90 10.47
N ASN A 122 -20.04 9.33 11.66
CA ASN A 122 -18.86 9.49 12.47
C ASN A 122 -18.04 8.20 12.41
N ARG A 123 -16.83 8.24 11.83
CA ARG A 123 -15.89 7.10 11.87
C ARG A 123 -15.32 6.83 13.27
N TYR A 124 -15.55 7.75 14.22
CA TYR A 124 -15.07 7.68 15.60
C TYR A 124 -16.16 8.02 16.64
N PRO A 125 -17.41 7.54 16.51
CA PRO A 125 -18.52 8.04 17.34
C PRO A 125 -18.33 7.76 18.83
N ASP A 126 -17.52 6.76 19.17
CA ASP A 126 -17.40 6.24 20.54
C ASP A 126 -16.09 6.62 21.27
N GLY A 127 -15.27 7.52 20.73
CA GLY A 127 -13.97 7.86 21.36
C GLY A 127 -13.00 6.66 21.44
N GLN A 128 -13.24 5.65 20.61
CA GLN A 128 -12.58 4.37 20.61
C GLN A 128 -11.36 4.41 19.67
N PHE A 129 -10.16 4.12 20.20
CA PHE A 129 -8.91 4.08 19.42
C PHE A 129 -8.76 2.78 18.61
N TRP A 130 -8.11 2.85 17.44
CA TRP A 130 -7.90 1.72 16.53
C TRP A 130 -6.44 1.64 16.10
N GLY A 131 -6.01 0.46 15.65
CA GLY A 131 -4.62 0.23 15.21
C GLY A 131 -3.67 -0.07 16.36
N ILE A 132 -2.47 0.50 16.30
CA ILE A 132 -1.40 0.26 17.29
C ILE A 132 -1.47 1.29 18.40
N LEU A 133 -1.59 0.79 19.62
CA LEU A 133 -1.80 1.57 20.84
C LEU A 133 -0.52 1.56 21.69
N PRO A 134 -0.31 2.58 22.55
CA PRO A 134 0.89 2.64 23.36
C PRO A 134 0.81 1.53 24.42
N PRO A 135 1.88 1.30 25.19
CA PRO A 135 1.76 0.52 26.41
C PRO A 135 0.62 1.03 27.29
N VAL A 136 -0.15 0.11 27.88
CA VAL A 136 -1.32 0.44 28.72
C VAL A 136 -0.97 1.41 29.85
N SER A 137 0.28 1.37 30.35
CA SER A 137 0.80 2.26 31.40
C SER A 137 1.04 3.71 30.96
N GLN A 138 1.04 4.00 29.65
CA GLN A 138 1.27 5.33 29.08
C GLN A 138 0.03 5.88 28.35
N GLN A 139 -1.15 5.30 28.61
CA GLN A 139 -2.38 5.88 28.08
C GLN A 139 -2.59 7.29 28.63
N PRO A 140 -2.85 8.30 27.79
CA PRO A 140 -3.43 9.54 28.30
C PRO A 140 -4.78 9.21 28.94
N GLU A 141 -5.07 9.77 30.12
CA GLU A 141 -6.39 9.68 30.72
C GLU A 141 -7.43 10.15 29.69
N THR A 142 -8.43 9.30 29.41
CA THR A 142 -9.49 9.43 28.39
C THR A 142 -9.47 10.74 27.59
N PRO A 143 -9.09 10.72 26.30
CA PRO A 143 -9.10 11.95 25.51
C PRO A 143 -10.55 12.40 25.30
N MET A 144 -10.79 13.70 25.48
CA MET A 144 -12.04 14.35 25.05
C MET A 144 -12.39 13.88 23.63
N SER A 145 -13.65 13.52 23.45
CA SER A 145 -14.21 13.00 22.21
C SER A 145 -13.69 13.75 20.99
N TRP A 146 -13.11 13.04 20.02
CA TRP A 146 -12.63 13.58 18.74
C TRP A 146 -13.68 14.42 17.99
N ASN A 147 -14.97 14.24 18.28
CA ASN A 147 -16.06 15.09 17.78
C ASN A 147 -15.91 16.57 18.20
N LEU A 148 -15.35 16.85 19.38
CA LEU A 148 -15.05 18.21 19.82
C LEU A 148 -13.87 18.82 19.05
N LEU A 149 -12.84 18.02 18.73
CA LEU A 149 -11.68 18.47 17.97
C LEU A 149 -12.06 18.82 16.52
N TRP A 150 -12.88 17.98 15.88
CA TRP A 150 -13.44 18.28 14.56
C TRP A 150 -14.41 19.45 14.59
N SER A 151 -15.18 19.65 15.67
CA SER A 151 -16.02 20.86 15.80
C SER A 151 -15.21 22.16 15.95
N VAL A 152 -13.96 22.08 16.44
CA VAL A 152 -13.03 23.21 16.53
C VAL A 152 -12.30 23.46 15.21
N LEU A 153 -12.04 22.40 14.42
CA LEU A 153 -11.46 22.54 13.07
C LEU A 153 -12.49 22.95 12.01
N ASN A 154 -13.77 22.68 12.25
CA ASN A 154 -14.89 23.03 11.36
C ASN A 154 -15.58 24.36 11.72
N GLN A 155 -14.98 25.19 12.58
CA GLN A 155 -15.45 26.56 12.77
C GLN A 155 -14.95 27.44 11.62
N GLU A 156 -15.72 27.44 10.52
CA GLU A 156 -15.72 28.58 9.60
C GLU A 156 -16.26 29.81 10.33
N ASP A 157 -15.48 30.88 10.25
CA ASP A 157 -15.77 32.25 10.67
C ASP A 157 -16.19 32.50 12.12
N ARG A 158 -15.20 32.92 12.93
CA ARG A 158 -15.36 34.09 13.81
C ARG A 158 -14.01 34.72 14.19
N ASP A 159 -13.84 35.90 13.63
CA ASP A 159 -13.09 37.05 14.15
C ASP A 159 -11.56 37.00 14.12
N ALA A 160 -11.03 38.00 13.43
CA ALA A 160 -9.63 38.39 13.36
C ALA A 160 -9.04 38.71 14.74
N GLU A 161 -7.71 38.56 14.82
CA GLU A 161 -6.84 38.97 15.92
C GLU A 161 -6.92 38.13 17.22
N GLY A 162 -6.19 37.02 17.24
CA GLY A 162 -5.89 36.28 18.46
C GLY A 162 -4.68 35.37 18.27
N SER A 163 -3.63 35.60 19.05
CA SER A 163 -2.33 34.93 18.96
C SER A 163 -2.44 33.39 18.96
N ASP A 164 -1.65 32.78 18.07
CA ASP A 164 -1.39 31.36 17.92
C ASP A 164 -0.79 30.75 19.22
N THR A 165 -1.63 30.50 20.22
CA THR A 165 -1.26 29.71 21.41
C THR A 165 -1.96 28.36 21.37
N ARG A 166 -1.68 27.57 20.31
CA ARG A 166 -1.83 26.12 20.38
C ARG A 166 -0.82 25.61 21.41
N THR A 167 -1.30 25.04 22.50
CA THR A 167 -0.49 24.37 23.53
C THR A 167 0.46 23.37 22.86
N GLU A 168 1.73 23.34 23.27
CA GLU A 168 2.71 22.40 22.71
C GLU A 168 2.23 20.95 22.82
N GLU A 169 1.39 20.61 23.81
CA GLU A 169 0.74 19.30 23.97
C GLU A 169 -0.23 18.93 22.83
N ASP A 170 -0.89 19.91 22.20
CA ASP A 170 -1.80 19.70 21.06
C ASP A 170 -1.03 19.59 19.73
N ARG A 171 0.11 20.28 19.62
CA ARG A 171 1.09 20.08 18.55
C ARG A 171 1.89 18.78 18.75
N ALA A 172 2.05 18.32 20.00
CA ALA A 172 2.82 17.14 20.42
C ALA A 172 2.00 15.86 20.53
N ARG A 173 0.80 15.76 19.93
CA ARG A 173 0.23 14.45 19.58
C ARG A 173 0.88 13.89 18.30
N CYS A 174 2.21 13.99 18.26
CA CYS A 174 3.13 13.24 17.42
C CYS A 174 2.77 11.76 17.52
N PHE A 175 2.47 11.13 16.39
CA PHE A 175 2.29 9.68 16.33
C PHE A 175 3.55 9.00 16.87
N TRP A 176 3.34 7.99 17.71
CA TRP A 176 4.43 7.31 18.42
C TRP A 176 5.33 6.56 17.45
N ASP A 177 6.58 6.39 17.87
CA ASP A 177 7.54 5.54 17.20
C ASP A 177 7.01 4.09 17.14
N ASN A 178 6.64 3.66 15.93
CA ASN A 178 6.18 2.31 15.64
C ASN A 178 7.29 1.40 15.08
N ASN A 179 8.56 1.85 15.05
CA ASN A 179 9.68 1.04 14.55
C ASN A 179 9.88 -0.26 15.33
N TRP A 180 9.51 -0.28 16.62
CA TRP A 180 9.52 -1.50 17.44
C TRP A 180 8.74 -2.65 16.78
N LEU A 181 7.64 -2.36 16.07
CA LEU A 181 6.83 -3.37 15.40
C LEU A 181 7.60 -3.99 14.25
N TRP A 182 8.22 -3.15 13.42
CA TRP A 182 9.01 -3.58 12.28
C TRP A 182 10.17 -4.47 12.74
N HIS A 183 10.91 -4.06 13.77
CA HIS A 183 11.97 -4.89 14.34
C HIS A 183 11.44 -6.23 14.84
N THR A 184 10.34 -6.22 15.60
CA THR A 184 9.73 -7.45 16.13
C THR A 184 9.31 -8.42 15.02
N ILE A 185 8.72 -7.91 13.94
CA ILE A 185 8.28 -8.74 12.80
C ILE A 185 9.50 -9.30 12.06
N PHE A 186 10.45 -8.43 11.67
CA PHE A 186 11.59 -8.83 10.84
C PHE A 186 12.67 -9.63 11.59
N ASP A 187 12.64 -9.64 12.92
CA ASP A 187 13.43 -10.56 13.76
C ASP A 187 12.90 -12.00 13.70
N VAL A 188 11.60 -12.18 13.41
CA VAL A 188 10.97 -13.51 13.36
C VAL A 188 10.82 -14.03 11.94
N ILE A 189 10.50 -13.16 10.99
CA ILE A 189 10.24 -13.51 9.59
C ILE A 189 11.06 -12.65 8.64
N ASP A 190 11.31 -13.18 7.44
CA ASP A 190 12.02 -12.46 6.40
C ASP A 190 11.26 -12.47 5.06
N PRO A 191 10.11 -11.77 4.98
CA PRO A 191 9.23 -11.87 3.83
C PRO A 191 9.83 -11.24 2.56
N LEU A 192 9.35 -11.71 1.41
CA LEU A 192 9.56 -11.08 0.09
C LEU A 192 8.62 -9.89 -0.11
N ARG A 193 7.45 -9.90 0.53
CA ARG A 193 6.47 -8.82 0.48
C ARG A 193 5.85 -8.57 1.85
N ILE A 194 5.75 -7.31 2.22
CA ILE A 194 4.92 -6.84 3.33
C ILE A 194 3.79 -5.96 2.78
N THR A 195 2.57 -6.21 3.23
CA THR A 195 1.38 -5.48 2.78
C THR A 195 0.61 -5.00 4.00
N MET A 196 0.21 -3.73 4.02
CA MET A 196 -0.62 -3.12 5.03
C MET A 196 -1.93 -2.69 4.40
N ILE A 197 -3.04 -3.08 5.02
CA ILE A 197 -4.39 -2.74 4.58
C ILE A 197 -5.13 -2.16 5.79
N SER A 198 -5.48 -0.89 5.71
CA SER A 198 -6.19 -0.17 6.78
C SER A 198 -6.73 1.16 6.27
N SER A 199 -7.38 1.94 7.13
CA SER A 199 -7.59 3.37 6.89
C SER A 199 -6.27 4.15 6.84
N ILE A 200 -6.29 5.28 6.15
CA ILE A 200 -5.09 6.06 5.86
C ILE A 200 -4.40 6.63 7.11
N ASP A 201 -5.16 7.03 8.12
CA ASP A 201 -4.65 7.53 9.41
C ASP A 201 -3.86 6.46 10.17
N ILE A 202 -4.36 5.22 10.15
CA ILE A 202 -3.66 4.08 10.75
C ILE A 202 -2.41 3.72 9.95
N LEU A 203 -2.48 3.72 8.61
CA LEU A 203 -1.31 3.47 7.77
C LEU A 203 -0.22 4.53 7.98
N ALA A 204 -0.59 5.81 8.03
CA ALA A 204 0.34 6.89 8.33
C ALA A 204 0.99 6.71 9.71
N SER A 205 0.19 6.34 10.72
CA SER A 205 0.68 6.03 12.07
C SER A 205 1.69 4.87 12.08
N LEU A 206 1.42 3.78 11.34
CA LEU A 206 2.37 2.65 11.20
C LEU A 206 3.72 3.09 10.59
N LEU A 207 3.70 4.11 9.73
CA LEU A 207 4.90 4.71 9.15
C LEU A 207 5.54 5.78 10.06
N SER A 208 4.97 6.06 11.23
CA SER A 208 5.34 7.19 12.10
C SER A 208 5.22 8.55 11.35
N ARG A 209 4.14 8.72 10.57
CA ARG A 209 3.87 9.88 9.69
C ARG A 209 2.46 10.42 9.91
N THR A 210 2.19 11.60 9.34
CA THR A 210 0.89 12.28 9.38
C THR A 210 0.32 12.46 7.98
N VAL A 211 -1.00 12.51 7.87
CA VAL A 211 -1.72 12.81 6.62
C VAL A 211 -2.79 13.87 6.89
N ASP A 212 -3.09 14.69 5.90
CA ASP A 212 -4.23 15.60 5.99
C ASP A 212 -5.54 14.82 5.79
N LEU A 213 -6.50 15.06 6.68
CA LEU A 213 -7.81 14.42 6.70
C LEU A 213 -8.96 15.42 6.56
N SER A 214 -8.65 16.71 6.35
CA SER A 214 -9.60 17.83 6.31
C SER A 214 -10.85 17.54 5.46
N SER A 215 -10.64 17.04 4.24
CA SER A 215 -11.71 16.74 3.27
C SER A 215 -11.97 15.24 3.09
N HIS A 216 -11.32 14.38 3.89
CA HIS A 216 -11.36 12.93 3.69
C HIS A 216 -12.77 12.33 3.78
N TRP A 217 -13.66 12.97 4.54
CA TRP A 217 -15.06 12.57 4.69
C TRP A 217 -15.81 12.51 3.34
N ALA A 218 -15.46 13.37 2.37
CA ALA A 218 -16.17 13.49 1.10
C ALA A 218 -15.89 12.30 0.16
N PHE A 219 -14.75 11.65 0.33
CA PHE A 219 -14.31 10.52 -0.51
C PHE A 219 -14.87 9.18 -0.03
N ASN A 220 -15.30 9.09 1.22
CA ASN A 220 -15.82 7.86 1.84
C ASN A 220 -14.90 6.61 1.68
N SER A 221 -13.60 6.80 1.46
CA SER A 221 -12.63 5.71 1.30
C SER A 221 -12.41 4.98 2.61
N THR A 222 -12.66 3.67 2.66
CA THR A 222 -12.57 2.89 3.91
C THR A 222 -11.19 2.29 4.12
N TYR A 223 -10.58 1.80 3.05
CA TYR A 223 -9.30 1.10 3.08
C TYR A 223 -8.35 1.66 2.03
N TYR A 224 -7.07 1.60 2.37
CA TYR A 224 -5.92 1.93 1.55
C TYR A 224 -4.99 0.71 1.60
N VAL A 225 -4.20 0.50 0.54
CA VAL A 225 -3.18 -0.54 0.51
C VAL A 225 -1.82 0.07 0.30
N LEU A 226 -0.89 -0.28 1.17
CA LEU A 226 0.54 -0.05 0.98
C LEU A 226 1.24 -1.40 0.96
N SER A 227 1.98 -1.69 -0.10
CA SER A 227 2.76 -2.92 -0.20
C SER A 227 4.20 -2.62 -0.62
N LEU A 228 5.15 -3.22 0.09
CA LEU A 228 6.58 -3.19 -0.25
C LEU A 228 7.01 -4.60 -0.63
N SER A 229 7.73 -4.76 -1.73
CA SER A 229 8.23 -6.06 -2.18
C SER A 229 9.63 -6.01 -2.74
N ARG A 230 10.27 -7.19 -2.76
CA ARG A 230 11.59 -7.44 -3.35
C ARG A 230 11.61 -8.80 -4.05
N PRO A 231 12.45 -9.00 -5.09
CA PRO A 231 12.42 -10.20 -5.91
C PRO A 231 12.99 -11.43 -5.19
N SER A 232 13.91 -11.24 -4.25
CA SER A 232 14.57 -12.33 -3.56
C SER A 232 14.93 -11.96 -2.12
N ARG A 233 15.12 -12.99 -1.28
CA ARG A 233 15.75 -12.82 0.03
C ARG A 233 17.24 -12.63 -0.24
N SER A 234 17.79 -11.49 0.14
CA SER A 234 19.24 -11.26 -0.04
C SER A 234 20.02 -12.36 0.66
N ILE A 235 20.77 -13.17 -0.12
CA ILE A 235 21.65 -14.25 0.36
C ILE A 235 22.96 -13.68 0.93
N ALA A 236 23.21 -12.37 0.73
CA ALA A 236 24.37 -11.70 1.29
C ALA A 236 24.29 -11.72 2.82
N GLU A 237 24.94 -12.74 3.41
CA GLU A 237 25.34 -12.78 4.80
C GLU A 237 25.93 -11.41 5.19
N SER A 238 25.45 -10.85 6.30
CA SER A 238 26.16 -9.81 7.06
C SER A 238 26.34 -8.42 6.41
N LYS A 239 25.23 -7.75 6.14
CA LYS A 239 25.07 -6.43 6.75
C LYS A 239 23.91 -6.50 7.74
N ARG A 240 24.19 -6.94 8.97
CA ARG A 240 23.46 -6.36 10.12
C ARG A 240 23.50 -4.86 9.86
N VAL A 241 22.32 -4.26 9.66
CA VAL A 241 22.14 -2.87 9.29
C VAL A 241 23.19 -2.02 10.03
N GLN A 242 24.06 -1.36 9.26
CA GLN A 242 25.01 -0.39 9.78
C GLN A 242 24.19 0.84 10.20
N VAL A 243 23.56 0.75 11.39
CA VAL A 243 22.71 1.78 12.02
C VAL A 243 21.43 2.09 11.24
N LEU A 244 20.29 1.67 11.81
CA LEU A 244 18.97 2.03 11.29
C LEU A 244 18.73 3.54 11.39
N PRO A 245 17.92 4.15 10.51
CA PRO A 245 17.61 5.57 10.57
C PRO A 245 17.16 6.04 11.97
N SER A 246 16.32 5.27 12.67
CA SER A 246 15.87 5.58 14.03
C SER A 246 16.99 5.57 15.10
N HIS A 247 18.12 4.89 14.84
CA HIS A 247 19.26 4.80 15.74
C HIS A 247 20.28 5.94 15.52
N ILE A 248 20.12 6.72 14.45
CA ILE A 248 20.94 7.90 14.18
C ILE A 248 20.28 9.08 14.91
N PRO A 249 21.01 9.89 15.70
CA PRO A 249 20.49 11.14 16.24
C PRO A 249 20.17 12.10 15.09
N GLY A 250 18.92 12.07 14.63
CA GLY A 250 18.41 12.93 13.55
C GLY A 250 17.96 14.30 14.06
N PRO A 251 17.53 15.20 13.16
CA PRO A 251 16.90 16.45 13.55
C PRO A 251 15.72 16.16 14.48
N MET A 252 15.65 16.86 15.63
CA MET A 252 14.80 16.53 16.79
C MET A 252 13.28 16.42 16.51
N ASN A 253 12.81 16.69 15.29
CA ASN A 253 11.40 16.89 14.97
C ASN A 253 10.77 15.78 14.10
N ARG A 254 11.48 14.71 13.74
CA ARG A 254 10.91 13.64 12.91
C ARG A 254 11.44 12.25 13.26
N ILE A 255 10.53 11.29 13.41
CA ILE A 255 10.86 9.88 13.64
C ILE A 255 11.08 9.20 12.28
N PRO A 256 12.26 8.69 11.94
CA PRO A 256 12.48 7.94 10.71
C PRO A 256 11.64 6.65 10.68
N CYS A 257 11.23 6.21 9.48
CA CYS A 257 10.55 4.94 9.30
C CYS A 257 11.57 3.86 8.94
N ASP A 258 11.90 3.00 9.89
CA ASP A 258 12.88 1.92 9.70
C ASP A 258 12.39 0.87 8.70
N LEU A 259 11.06 0.74 8.51
CA LEU A 259 10.48 -0.17 7.53
C LEU A 259 11.08 0.05 6.13
N PHE A 260 11.34 1.30 5.75
CA PHE A 260 11.88 1.62 4.43
C PHE A 260 13.35 1.22 4.23
N HIS A 261 14.08 1.00 5.32
CA HIS A 261 15.50 0.64 5.30
C HIS A 261 15.78 -0.80 5.77
N ILE A 262 14.84 -1.44 6.48
CA ILE A 262 15.06 -2.76 7.11
C ILE A 262 15.37 -3.85 6.07
N ARG A 263 14.93 -3.67 4.82
CA ARG A 263 15.22 -4.52 3.66
C ARG A 263 15.33 -3.68 2.39
N ASP A 264 16.00 -4.24 1.38
CA ASP A 264 16.17 -3.64 0.06
C ASP A 264 14.88 -3.77 -0.77
N TRP A 265 13.89 -2.92 -0.48
CA TRP A 265 12.63 -2.89 -1.22
C TRP A 265 12.85 -2.40 -2.64
N SER A 266 12.49 -3.22 -3.63
CA SER A 266 12.62 -2.88 -5.05
C SER A 266 11.34 -2.31 -5.65
N SER A 267 10.20 -2.54 -5.00
CA SER A 267 8.90 -2.15 -5.53
C SER A 267 7.96 -1.69 -4.42
N VAL A 268 7.24 -0.61 -4.69
CA VAL A 268 6.20 -0.04 -3.82
C VAL A 268 4.88 -0.03 -4.59
N LEU A 269 3.81 -0.49 -3.94
CA LEU A 269 2.43 -0.33 -4.42
C LEU A 269 1.67 0.56 -3.44
N VAL A 270 1.04 1.59 -3.96
CA VAL A 270 0.09 2.46 -3.25
C VAL A 270 -1.26 2.37 -3.94
N ASN A 271 -2.28 1.90 -3.23
CA ASN A 271 -3.67 1.90 -3.69
C ASN A 271 -4.51 2.74 -2.74
N GLU A 272 -4.95 3.90 -3.22
CA GLU A 272 -5.74 4.88 -2.46
C GLU A 272 -7.25 4.66 -2.56
N GLY A 273 -7.68 3.62 -3.29
CA GLY A 273 -9.08 3.26 -3.46
C GLY A 273 -9.82 4.17 -4.43
N SER A 274 -11.13 4.31 -4.23
CA SER A 274 -12.01 5.06 -5.14
C SER A 274 -12.35 6.45 -4.62
N PHE A 275 -12.19 7.45 -5.49
CA PHE A 275 -12.53 8.83 -5.21
C PHE A 275 -13.91 9.20 -5.75
N ALA A 276 -14.54 8.30 -6.52
CA ALA A 276 -15.83 8.49 -7.14
C ALA A 276 -16.95 9.03 -6.21
N PRO A 277 -17.00 8.69 -4.90
CA PRO A 277 -18.00 9.29 -4.01
C PRO A 277 -17.97 10.82 -3.93
N VAL A 278 -16.80 11.46 -4.10
CA VAL A 278 -16.67 12.93 -4.01
C VAL A 278 -17.50 13.64 -5.09
N TYR A 279 -17.66 13.05 -6.26
CA TYR A 279 -18.41 13.63 -7.38
C TYR A 279 -19.92 13.70 -7.14
N SER A 280 -20.41 13.09 -6.05
CA SER A 280 -21.80 13.26 -5.60
C SER A 280 -22.00 14.49 -4.70
N THR A 281 -20.90 15.17 -4.33
CA THR A 281 -20.91 16.38 -3.50
C THR A 281 -20.89 17.63 -4.38
N TYR A 282 -21.58 18.68 -3.94
CA TYR A 282 -21.52 19.98 -4.59
C TYR A 282 -20.11 20.58 -4.43
N GLU A 283 -19.64 21.29 -5.44
CA GLU A 283 -18.29 21.91 -5.44
C GLU A 283 -17.17 20.91 -5.13
N PHE A 284 -17.29 19.67 -5.65
CA PHE A 284 -16.35 18.58 -5.38
C PHE A 284 -14.87 18.95 -5.64
N PHE A 285 -14.62 19.88 -6.55
CA PHE A 285 -13.30 20.38 -6.93
C PHE A 285 -12.57 21.16 -5.83
N HIS A 286 -13.24 21.55 -4.75
CA HIS A 286 -12.60 22.16 -3.57
C HIS A 286 -12.08 21.13 -2.56
N TYR A 287 -12.41 19.85 -2.71
CA TYR A 287 -11.97 18.81 -1.78
C TYR A 287 -10.67 18.16 -2.23
N SER A 288 -9.81 17.85 -1.26
CA SER A 288 -8.56 17.09 -1.48
C SER A 288 -8.60 15.75 -0.78
N ALA A 289 -8.23 14.68 -1.49
CA ALA A 289 -8.19 13.35 -0.90
C ALA A 289 -6.99 13.22 0.03
N ALA A 290 -7.17 12.50 1.14
CA ALA A 290 -6.05 12.08 1.95
C ALA A 290 -5.17 11.12 1.13
N THR A 291 -3.85 11.36 1.14
CA THR A 291 -2.86 10.60 0.35
C THR A 291 -1.69 10.10 1.20
N LEU A 292 -1.17 8.92 0.84
CA LEU A 292 0.07 8.38 1.42
C LEU A 292 1.33 8.87 0.71
N LEU A 293 1.21 9.52 -0.46
CA LEU A 293 2.36 9.88 -1.27
C LEU A 293 3.35 10.78 -0.53
N PRO A 294 2.94 11.89 0.12
CA PRO A 294 3.86 12.71 0.90
C PRO A 294 4.30 12.03 2.19
N ALA A 295 3.56 11.04 2.70
CA ALA A 295 3.96 10.29 3.88
C ALA A 295 5.11 9.30 3.59
N ILE A 296 5.20 8.81 2.35
CA ILE A 296 6.20 7.83 1.91
C ILE A 296 7.36 8.51 1.16
N PHE A 297 7.05 9.46 0.28
CA PHE A 297 7.98 10.03 -0.69
C PHE A 297 8.44 11.46 -0.38
N ASP A 298 8.54 11.78 0.91
CA ASP A 298 9.03 13.08 1.34
C ASP A 298 10.56 13.17 1.19
N SER A 299 11.02 13.97 0.22
CA SER A 299 12.45 14.22 0.01
C SER A 299 13.20 14.84 1.20
N SER A 300 12.49 15.40 2.19
CA SER A 300 13.10 15.90 3.43
C SER A 300 13.35 14.82 4.48
N ASP A 301 12.85 13.60 4.25
CA ASP A 301 12.94 12.47 5.16
C ASP A 301 14.17 11.59 4.86
N PRO A 302 15.10 11.38 5.81
CA PRO A 302 16.22 10.47 5.61
C PRO A 302 15.82 9.03 5.23
N SER A 303 14.62 8.59 5.65
CA SER A 303 14.09 7.28 5.29
C SER A 303 13.72 7.18 3.81
N PHE A 304 13.47 8.30 3.13
CA PHE A 304 13.18 8.35 1.69
C PHE A 304 14.42 8.02 0.86
N ASP A 305 15.56 8.64 1.16
CA ASP A 305 16.83 8.38 0.44
C ASP A 305 17.22 6.90 0.51
N ALA A 306 17.02 6.29 1.68
CA ALA A 306 17.24 4.86 1.91
C ALA A 306 16.32 3.98 1.05
N LEU A 307 15.04 4.35 0.93
CA LEU A 307 14.09 3.63 0.08
C LEU A 307 14.49 3.75 -1.40
N CYS A 308 14.77 4.97 -1.86
CA CYS A 308 15.08 5.29 -3.25
C CYS A 308 16.40 4.70 -3.74
N ALA A 309 17.30 4.30 -2.85
CA ALA A 309 18.54 3.62 -3.21
C ALA A 309 18.30 2.28 -3.93
N ASN A 310 17.23 1.56 -3.57
CA ASN A 310 16.91 0.24 -4.08
C ASN A 310 15.59 0.19 -4.89
N LEU A 311 14.81 1.27 -4.87
CA LEU A 311 13.48 1.30 -5.48
C LEU A 311 13.56 1.40 -7.01
N HIS A 312 13.05 0.38 -7.70
CA HIS A 312 13.00 0.33 -9.17
C HIS A 312 11.59 0.51 -9.74
N SER A 313 10.55 0.22 -8.95
CA SER A 313 9.17 0.27 -9.45
C SER A 313 8.19 0.89 -8.45
N LEU A 314 7.31 1.74 -8.97
CA LEU A 314 6.14 2.27 -8.27
C LEU A 314 4.87 1.83 -9.00
N SER A 315 3.94 1.21 -8.29
CA SER A 315 2.57 1.01 -8.74
C SER A 315 1.63 1.93 -7.97
N TYR A 316 0.98 2.84 -8.68
CA TYR A 316 0.04 3.80 -8.11
C TYR A 316 -1.37 3.53 -8.64
N ILE A 317 -2.33 3.41 -7.72
CA ILE A 317 -3.73 3.11 -8.03
C ILE A 317 -4.60 4.09 -7.26
N ALA A 318 -5.42 4.85 -7.98
CA ALA A 318 -6.47 5.68 -7.41
C ALA A 318 -7.61 5.74 -8.43
N THR A 319 -8.78 5.21 -8.10
CA THR A 319 -9.90 5.13 -9.05
C THR A 319 -10.66 6.45 -9.13
N PHE A 320 -10.67 7.06 -10.32
CA PHE A 320 -11.23 8.39 -10.65
C PHE A 320 -10.72 9.51 -9.74
N PRO A 321 -9.40 9.72 -9.65
CA PRO A 321 -8.88 10.80 -8.83
C PRO A 321 -9.29 12.15 -9.42
N LEU A 322 -9.35 13.17 -8.57
CA LEU A 322 -9.42 14.55 -9.05
C LEU A 322 -8.07 14.89 -9.71
N SER A 323 -8.08 15.60 -10.83
CA SER A 323 -6.85 15.89 -11.59
C SER A 323 -5.84 16.70 -10.78
N HIS A 324 -6.29 17.57 -9.87
CA HIS A 324 -5.41 18.27 -8.95
C HIS A 324 -4.69 17.34 -7.97
N HIS A 325 -5.29 16.19 -7.61
CA HIS A 325 -4.61 15.18 -6.78
C HIS A 325 -3.37 14.63 -7.49
N ILE A 326 -3.44 14.47 -8.81
CA ILE A 326 -2.30 14.01 -9.62
C ILE A 326 -1.24 15.11 -9.75
N SER A 327 -1.64 16.36 -10.01
CA SER A 327 -0.68 17.47 -10.12
C SER A 327 -0.02 17.82 -8.79
N ASP A 328 -0.74 17.72 -7.68
CA ASP A 328 -0.29 18.23 -6.38
C ASP A 328 0.41 17.16 -5.55
N HIS A 329 0.13 15.87 -5.82
CA HIS A 329 0.68 14.77 -5.04
C HIS A 329 1.48 13.76 -5.87
N LEU A 330 0.93 13.16 -6.92
CA LEU A 330 1.64 12.11 -7.65
C LEU A 330 2.85 12.63 -8.43
N ILE A 331 2.66 13.66 -9.25
CA ILE A 331 3.74 14.21 -10.09
C ILE A 331 4.93 14.73 -9.25
N PRO A 332 4.72 15.59 -8.23
CA PRO A 332 5.83 16.16 -7.46
C PRO A 332 6.48 15.18 -6.49
N ASN A 333 5.78 14.14 -6.05
CA ASN A 333 6.31 13.14 -5.10
C ASN A 333 6.67 11.80 -5.78
N CYS A 334 6.83 11.79 -7.10
CA CYS A 334 7.26 10.57 -7.80
C CYS A 334 8.70 10.22 -7.38
N PRO A 335 8.99 9.02 -6.85
CA PRO A 335 10.35 8.60 -6.58
C PRO A 335 11.13 8.32 -7.87
N PRO A 336 12.47 8.37 -7.85
CA PRO A 336 13.33 8.05 -8.99
C PRO A 336 13.32 6.55 -9.34
N VAL A 337 12.25 6.10 -9.99
CA VAL A 337 12.01 4.70 -10.39
C VAL A 337 12.24 4.48 -11.88
N GLU A 338 12.48 3.23 -12.26
CA GLU A 338 12.61 2.80 -13.65
C GLU A 338 11.25 2.43 -14.26
N HIS A 339 10.33 1.92 -13.45
CA HIS A 339 9.00 1.51 -13.88
C HIS A 339 7.89 2.19 -13.05
N LEU A 340 7.06 2.98 -13.71
CA LEU A 340 5.86 3.58 -13.12
C LEU A 340 4.60 2.94 -13.73
N TYR A 341 3.84 2.26 -12.88
CA TYR A 341 2.52 1.73 -13.20
C TYR A 341 1.45 2.66 -12.63
N VAL A 342 0.49 3.09 -13.44
CA VAL A 342 -0.64 3.95 -13.02
C VAL A 342 -1.97 3.35 -13.46
N GLN A 343 -2.92 3.24 -12.53
CA GLN A 343 -4.29 2.82 -12.81
C GLN A 343 -5.26 3.85 -12.24
N LEU A 344 -5.97 4.57 -13.11
CA LEU A 344 -6.95 5.59 -12.73
C LEU A 344 -8.41 5.11 -12.90
N MET A 345 -8.61 3.99 -13.59
CA MET A 345 -9.91 3.40 -13.84
C MET A 345 -10.16 2.14 -13.00
N PRO A 346 -11.44 1.80 -12.76
CA PRO A 346 -11.80 0.57 -12.08
C PRO A 346 -11.58 -0.64 -13.01
N LYS A 347 -10.89 -1.67 -12.51
CA LYS A 347 -10.77 -2.96 -13.23
C LYS A 347 -12.04 -3.81 -13.20
N ASN A 348 -12.88 -3.65 -12.17
CA ASN A 348 -14.06 -4.48 -11.97
C ASN A 348 -15.29 -3.87 -12.64
N ARG A 349 -16.03 -4.67 -13.43
CA ARG A 349 -17.29 -4.25 -14.06
C ARG A 349 -18.35 -3.84 -13.02
N ASP A 350 -18.39 -4.53 -11.89
CA ASP A 350 -19.30 -4.26 -10.76
C ASP A 350 -19.13 -2.86 -10.15
N PHE A 351 -18.07 -2.12 -10.50
CA PHE A 351 -17.95 -0.72 -10.11
C PHE A 351 -19.08 0.12 -10.70
N TRP A 352 -19.40 -0.10 -11.98
CA TRP A 352 -20.41 0.67 -12.72
C TRP A 352 -21.84 0.39 -12.27
N GLU A 353 -22.06 -0.78 -11.68
CA GLU A 353 -23.35 -1.21 -11.14
C GLU A 353 -23.55 -0.77 -9.67
N SER A 354 -22.56 -0.07 -9.09
CA SER A 354 -22.60 0.32 -7.69
C SER A 354 -23.61 1.45 -7.43
N SER A 355 -24.38 1.32 -6.35
CA SER A 355 -25.32 2.36 -5.90
C SER A 355 -24.63 3.69 -5.58
N SER A 356 -23.33 3.67 -5.26
CA SER A 356 -22.49 4.86 -5.04
C SER A 356 -22.40 5.80 -6.22
N LEU A 357 -22.60 5.31 -7.46
CA LEU A 357 -22.57 6.16 -8.67
C LEU A 357 -23.93 6.77 -9.03
N SER A 358 -25.00 6.44 -8.30
CA SER A 358 -26.37 6.86 -8.66
C SER A 358 -26.59 8.38 -8.73
N ARG A 359 -25.75 9.17 -8.06
CA ARG A 359 -25.79 10.65 -8.03
C ARG A 359 -24.60 11.30 -8.72
N VAL A 360 -23.72 10.51 -9.32
CA VAL A 360 -22.49 10.98 -9.93
C VAL A 360 -22.73 11.27 -11.40
N ASN A 361 -22.33 12.46 -11.84
CA ASN A 361 -22.26 12.76 -13.26
C ASN A 361 -21.03 12.06 -13.87
N LEU A 362 -21.26 11.07 -14.72
CA LEU A 362 -20.18 10.30 -15.33
C LEU A 362 -19.26 11.15 -16.20
N SER A 363 -19.78 12.22 -16.81
CA SER A 363 -18.95 13.14 -17.62
C SER A 363 -17.83 13.78 -16.80
N ASP A 364 -18.07 14.08 -15.53
CA ASP A 364 -17.06 14.68 -14.65
C ASP A 364 -15.95 13.66 -14.31
N LEU A 365 -16.32 12.39 -14.08
CA LEU A 365 -15.34 11.30 -13.90
C LEU A 365 -14.42 11.15 -15.12
N TRP A 366 -15.00 11.19 -16.32
CA TRP A 366 -14.25 11.06 -17.57
C TRP A 366 -13.33 12.25 -17.80
N LEU A 367 -13.82 13.47 -17.53
CA LEU A 367 -13.05 14.69 -17.68
C LEU A 367 -11.84 14.73 -16.74
N GLU A 368 -12.03 14.40 -15.46
CA GLU A 368 -10.95 14.37 -14.47
C GLU A 368 -9.92 13.27 -14.78
N CYS A 369 -10.37 12.11 -15.24
CA CYS A 369 -9.50 11.01 -15.67
C CYS A 369 -8.66 11.40 -16.91
N ASP A 370 -9.30 12.02 -17.91
CA ASP A 370 -8.62 12.50 -19.12
C ASP A 370 -7.58 13.59 -18.77
N THR A 371 -7.98 14.56 -17.95
CA THR A 371 -7.08 15.63 -17.48
C THR A 371 -5.90 15.05 -16.69
N SER A 372 -6.14 14.04 -15.84
CA SER A 372 -5.09 13.36 -15.08
C SER A 372 -4.05 12.70 -15.99
N TYR A 373 -4.50 11.97 -17.02
CA TYR A 373 -3.59 11.38 -18.00
C TYR A 373 -2.88 12.43 -18.85
N ALA A 374 -3.57 13.51 -19.26
CA ALA A 374 -2.93 14.63 -19.96
C ALA A 374 -1.77 15.23 -19.15
N LEU A 375 -1.94 15.38 -17.83
CA LEU A 375 -0.89 15.85 -16.92
C LEU A 375 0.28 14.87 -16.84
N LEU A 376 0.02 13.57 -16.73
CA LEU A 376 1.05 12.53 -16.72
C LEU A 376 1.82 12.46 -18.05
N VAL A 377 1.12 12.44 -19.18
CA VAL A 377 1.74 12.44 -20.52
C VAL A 377 2.57 13.70 -20.72
N ARG A 378 2.05 14.86 -20.32
CA ARG A 378 2.83 16.12 -20.36
C ARG A 378 4.12 15.98 -19.57
N GLN A 379 4.09 15.30 -18.42
CA GLN A 379 5.26 15.07 -17.58
C GLN A 379 6.27 14.11 -18.25
N LEU A 380 5.81 13.02 -18.86
CA LEU A 380 6.62 12.05 -19.59
C LEU A 380 7.34 12.69 -20.80
N LEU A 381 6.69 13.65 -21.44
CA LEU A 381 7.15 14.33 -22.65
C LEU A 381 7.94 15.62 -22.39
N GLN A 382 8.30 15.91 -21.14
CA GLN A 382 9.21 17.02 -20.86
C GLN A 382 10.62 16.72 -21.39
N THR A 383 11.24 17.69 -22.04
CA THR A 383 12.64 17.58 -22.53
C THR A 383 13.64 17.47 -21.39
N VAL A 384 13.37 18.19 -20.29
CA VAL A 384 14.12 18.10 -19.03
C VAL A 384 13.19 17.51 -17.99
N PRO A 385 13.39 16.25 -17.58
CA PRO A 385 12.54 15.61 -16.57
C PRO A 385 12.68 16.30 -15.21
N GLN A 386 11.56 16.43 -14.50
CA GLN A 386 11.54 16.90 -13.11
C GLN A 386 12.23 15.89 -12.17
N PRO A 387 12.63 16.33 -10.95
CA PRO A 387 13.04 15.43 -9.87
C PRO A 387 12.11 14.23 -9.72
N GLY A 388 12.69 13.03 -9.66
CA GLY A 388 11.95 11.76 -9.58
C GLY A 388 11.66 11.10 -10.93
N TRP A 389 11.60 11.85 -12.02
CA TRP A 389 11.23 11.31 -13.34
C TRP A 389 12.44 10.93 -14.20
N GLN A 390 13.67 11.23 -13.76
CA GLN A 390 14.86 11.09 -14.58
C GLN A 390 15.22 9.64 -14.93
N LYS A 391 14.93 8.71 -14.01
CA LYS A 391 15.26 7.28 -14.18
C LYS A 391 14.19 6.50 -14.93
N LEU A 392 13.04 7.13 -15.24
CA LEU A 392 11.90 6.42 -15.77
C LEU A 392 12.19 5.88 -17.17
N LYS A 393 12.02 4.56 -17.32
CA LYS A 393 12.21 3.80 -18.56
C LYS A 393 10.92 3.16 -19.04
N VAL A 394 10.03 2.79 -18.13
CA VAL A 394 8.78 2.13 -18.44
C VAL A 394 7.63 2.88 -17.78
N PHE A 395 6.64 3.25 -18.58
CA PHE A 395 5.36 3.75 -18.10
C PHE A 395 4.27 2.77 -18.54
N GLU A 396 3.57 2.18 -17.57
CA GLU A 396 2.49 1.23 -17.81
C GLU A 396 1.17 1.82 -17.29
N THR A 397 0.15 1.82 -18.15
CA THR A 397 -1.21 2.07 -17.72
C THR A 397 -1.91 0.76 -17.35
N GLY A 398 -2.52 0.75 -16.17
CA GLY A 398 -3.37 -0.35 -15.71
C GLY A 398 -4.80 -0.33 -16.25
N ASP A 399 -5.14 0.72 -16.99
CA ASP A 399 -6.49 1.00 -17.45
C ASP A 399 -6.75 0.35 -18.80
N THR A 400 -7.90 -0.28 -18.93
CA THR A 400 -8.37 -0.82 -20.21
C THR A 400 -9.36 0.18 -20.82
N PRO A 401 -9.22 0.53 -22.11
CA PRO A 401 -10.16 1.44 -22.75
C PRO A 401 -11.58 0.87 -22.63
N ALA A 402 -12.48 1.59 -21.96
CA ALA A 402 -13.89 1.23 -21.97
C ALA A 402 -14.43 1.48 -23.39
N GLU A 403 -14.95 0.43 -24.04
CA GLU A 403 -15.48 0.50 -25.41
C GLU A 403 -16.39 1.73 -25.59
N GLY A 404 -15.96 2.67 -26.43
CA GLY A 404 -16.77 3.80 -26.89
C GLY A 404 -16.86 5.04 -25.99
N VAL A 405 -16.20 5.10 -24.82
CA VAL A 405 -16.38 6.23 -23.88
C VAL A 405 -15.09 6.97 -23.54
N TRP A 406 -13.96 6.28 -23.37
CA TRP A 406 -12.67 6.89 -23.08
C TRP A 406 -11.62 6.45 -24.11
N LYS A 407 -10.96 7.42 -24.76
CA LYS A 407 -10.02 7.19 -25.86
C LYS A 407 -8.58 7.34 -25.38
N MET A 408 -8.10 6.36 -24.62
CA MET A 408 -6.67 6.26 -24.29
C MET A 408 -5.77 6.32 -25.54
N ASN A 409 -6.26 5.76 -26.66
CA ASN A 409 -5.64 5.80 -27.99
C ASN A 409 -5.23 7.21 -28.47
N THR A 410 -5.77 8.27 -27.86
CA THR A 410 -5.35 9.65 -28.12
C THR A 410 -3.95 9.93 -27.57
N TYR A 411 -3.63 9.41 -26.39
CA TYR A 411 -2.34 9.59 -25.74
C TYR A 411 -1.26 8.67 -26.30
N ASP A 412 -1.63 7.47 -26.75
CA ASP A 412 -0.69 6.51 -27.35
C ASP A 412 0.06 7.16 -28.53
N GLY A 413 -0.67 7.88 -29.39
CA GLY A 413 -0.09 8.62 -30.52
C GLY A 413 0.73 9.86 -30.12
N HIS A 414 0.53 10.40 -28.91
CA HIS A 414 1.35 11.50 -28.38
C HIS A 414 2.65 11.02 -27.75
N ILE A 415 2.61 9.88 -27.06
CA ILE A 415 3.77 9.29 -26.40
C ILE A 415 4.67 8.60 -27.43
N ASN A 416 4.08 7.81 -28.33
CA ASN A 416 4.82 6.99 -29.28
C ASN A 416 5.61 7.84 -30.27
N GLY A 417 6.93 7.64 -30.34
CA GLY A 417 7.86 8.40 -31.19
C GLY A 417 8.32 9.74 -30.61
N SER A 418 7.83 10.14 -29.42
CA SER A 418 8.19 11.40 -28.78
C SER A 418 9.23 11.20 -27.68
N ASN A 419 10.31 12.00 -27.68
CA ASN A 419 11.36 11.99 -26.65
C ASN A 419 11.94 10.58 -26.31
N GLY A 420 12.00 9.70 -27.31
CA GLY A 420 12.54 8.34 -27.16
C GLY A 420 11.55 7.32 -26.60
N TRP A 421 10.29 7.70 -26.37
CA TRP A 421 9.25 6.76 -25.96
C TRP A 421 8.67 6.02 -27.17
N ARG A 422 8.41 4.73 -27.00
CA ARG A 422 7.70 3.89 -27.96
C ARG A 422 6.70 3.00 -27.22
N GLU A 423 5.62 2.65 -27.91
CA GLU A 423 4.68 1.65 -27.42
C GLU A 423 5.25 0.25 -27.68
N ASP A 424 5.41 -0.55 -26.63
CA ASP A 424 5.90 -1.94 -26.72
C ASP A 424 4.73 -2.94 -26.80
N SER A 425 3.69 -2.69 -26.00
CA SER A 425 2.41 -3.39 -26.03
C SER A 425 1.29 -2.47 -25.58
N GLU A 426 0.03 -2.88 -25.73
CA GLU A 426 -1.14 -2.05 -25.39
C GLU A 426 -1.02 -1.51 -23.96
N GLY A 427 -0.90 -0.18 -23.85
CA GLY A 427 -0.78 0.52 -22.57
C GLY A 427 0.60 0.47 -21.91
N VAL A 428 1.63 -0.07 -22.57
CA VAL A 428 3.01 -0.15 -22.08
C VAL A 428 3.93 0.66 -22.97
N PHE A 429 4.52 1.71 -22.40
CA PHE A 429 5.45 2.59 -23.09
C PHE A 429 6.86 2.40 -22.53
N VAL A 430 7.83 2.22 -23.42
CA VAL A 430 9.23 2.02 -23.09
C VAL A 430 10.05 3.14 -23.70
N LYS A 431 11.00 3.67 -22.94
CA LYS A 431 11.96 4.66 -23.42
C LYS A 431 13.22 3.95 -23.91
N ASP A 432 13.59 4.19 -25.15
CA ASP A 432 14.83 3.66 -25.72
C ASP A 432 16.03 4.34 -25.05
N ASP A 433 16.99 3.54 -24.55
CA ASP A 433 18.25 4.06 -24.06
C ASP A 433 19.02 4.63 -25.28
N ILE A 434 19.23 5.96 -25.30
CA ILE A 434 20.09 6.63 -26.26
C ILE A 434 21.55 6.25 -25.90
N GLN A 435 21.98 5.02 -26.20
CA GLN A 435 23.37 4.59 -26.26
C GLN A 435 23.49 3.13 -26.74
N SER A 436 23.45 2.93 -28.07
CA SER A 436 24.28 1.94 -28.80
C SER A 436 24.07 2.01 -30.32
N SER A 437 24.00 3.21 -30.92
CA SER A 437 23.89 3.35 -32.38
C SER A 437 25.02 4.17 -33.02
N ASP A 438 26.03 4.59 -32.25
CA ASP A 438 27.15 5.41 -32.76
C ASP A 438 28.49 4.65 -32.86
N GLU A 439 28.56 3.36 -32.53
CA GLU A 439 29.78 2.54 -32.69
C GLU A 439 29.76 1.59 -33.91
N GLN A 440 28.67 1.51 -34.67
CA GLN A 440 28.58 0.63 -35.85
C GLN A 440 28.70 1.35 -37.20
N THR A 441 28.93 2.67 -37.24
CA THR A 441 29.07 3.43 -38.49
C THR A 441 30.49 3.94 -38.75
N MET A 442 31.51 3.52 -37.99
CA MET A 442 32.92 3.86 -38.24
C MET A 442 33.82 2.63 -38.52
N ALA A 443 33.25 1.48 -38.87
CA ALA A 443 34.00 0.28 -39.25
C ALA A 443 33.81 -0.13 -40.73
N GLU A 444 33.11 0.68 -41.53
CA GLU A 444 33.02 0.52 -42.99
C GLU A 444 33.32 1.86 -43.68
N GLU A 445 34.57 2.32 -43.60
CA GLU A 445 35.22 3.13 -44.66
C GLU A 445 36.69 2.76 -44.80
#